data_AF-A0A4U3LQ56-F1
#
_entry.id   AF-A0A4U3LQ56-F1
#
_cell.length_a   1.000
_cell.length_b   1.000
_cell.length_c   1.000
_cell.angle_alpha   90.00
_cell.angle_beta   90.00
_cell.angle_gamma   90.00
#
_symmetry.space_group_name_H-M   'P 1'
#
loop_
_entity.id
_entity.type
_entity.pdbx_description
1 polymer ?
#
loop_
_entity_poly.entity_id
_entity_poly.type
_entity_poly.pdbx_seq_one_letter_code
_entity_poly.pdbx_strand_id
1 'polypeptide(L)'
;MPDTDDQSVELDPVQRESGDDDTEGHRERRAAQARAEADRRVVADLTADEDVERHTEEVEQARLDEEDEAAHAERLELAAKDQQELDELRDREQLLDATAETTRAFELAYADEAARDRYRAYATTETQRSIGDLAHGRHELDEAAAHPDELGSAGLAAEGRRYERASGIEARRAVSDDRLADRYDDSAQEHRREARQTQPDAVEAVRNPPKETPEAQLPQARVRSRGPRSRQKKQQEQRRDTGIDLDM
;
A
#
# COMPACT_ATOMS: atom_id res chain seq x y z
N MET A 1 -111.97 45.05 -61.06
CA MET A 1 -112.25 46.07 -62.10
C MET A 1 -113.62 46.66 -61.77
N PRO A 2 -113.78 47.95 -61.41
CA PRO A 2 -112.97 49.15 -61.72
C PRO A 2 -112.41 49.95 -60.51
N ASP A 3 -111.29 50.68 -60.70
CA ASP A 3 -111.08 52.15 -60.72
C ASP A 3 -112.05 53.07 -59.94
N THR A 4 -111.72 54.20 -59.28
CA THR A 4 -110.51 54.97 -58.85
C THR A 4 -111.00 56.06 -57.86
N ASP A 5 -110.08 56.74 -57.14
CA ASP A 5 -110.09 58.16 -56.65
C ASP A 5 -109.52 58.26 -55.20
N ASP A 6 -108.24 58.56 -54.98
CA ASP A 6 -107.56 59.89 -54.90
C ASP A 6 -108.02 60.81 -53.76
N GLN A 7 -107.15 60.99 -52.74
CA GLN A 7 -106.90 62.30 -52.10
C GLN A 7 -105.45 62.39 -51.58
N SER A 8 -104.69 63.29 -52.22
CA SER A 8 -103.38 63.81 -51.87
C SER A 8 -103.50 65.00 -50.89
N VAL A 9 -102.54 65.13 -49.97
CA VAL A 9 -102.27 66.38 -49.25
C VAL A 9 -100.79 66.68 -49.40
N GLU A 10 -100.51 67.70 -50.22
CA GLU A 10 -99.23 68.39 -50.34
C GLU A 10 -98.88 69.12 -49.04
N LEU A 11 -97.60 69.07 -48.63
CA LEU A 11 -96.94 70.19 -47.98
C LEU A 11 -95.49 70.30 -48.50
N ASP A 12 -95.19 71.52 -48.94
CA ASP A 12 -94.03 72.01 -49.71
C ASP A 12 -92.65 71.89 -49.00
N PRO A 13 -91.54 71.92 -49.76
CA PRO A 13 -90.18 71.83 -49.23
C PRO A 13 -89.50 73.20 -49.02
N VAL A 14 -88.36 73.14 -48.33
CA VAL A 14 -87.26 74.12 -48.23
C VAL A 14 -87.28 75.05 -47.01
N GLN A 15 -86.39 74.74 -46.04
CA GLN A 15 -85.25 75.61 -45.72
C GLN A 15 -84.20 74.83 -44.90
N ARG A 16 -83.03 74.61 -45.53
CA ARG A 16 -81.76 74.23 -44.89
C ARG A 16 -81.15 75.49 -44.26
N GLU A 17 -80.53 75.36 -43.09
CA GLU A 17 -79.07 75.55 -42.86
C GLU A 17 -78.74 75.79 -41.37
N SER A 18 -77.69 75.09 -40.90
CA SER A 18 -76.81 75.32 -39.72
C SER A 18 -77.43 75.22 -38.31
N GLY A 19 -76.87 74.54 -37.31
CA GLY A 19 -75.59 73.85 -37.13
C GLY A 19 -75.42 73.59 -35.62
N ASP A 20 -74.90 72.41 -35.26
CA ASP A 20 -74.15 72.05 -34.04
C ASP A 20 -74.37 70.57 -33.70
N ASP A 21 -73.79 69.71 -34.54
CA ASP A 21 -73.74 68.26 -34.36
C ASP A 21 -72.31 67.81 -33.95
N ASP A 22 -71.59 68.66 -33.21
CA ASP A 22 -70.20 68.42 -32.82
C ASP A 22 -70.04 67.51 -31.57
N THR A 23 -71.14 67.02 -31.00
CA THR A 23 -71.09 66.20 -29.77
C THR A 23 -70.95 64.69 -30.01
N GLU A 24 -71.43 64.16 -31.14
CA GLU A 24 -71.28 62.73 -31.45
C GLU A 24 -69.86 62.37 -31.86
N GLY A 25 -69.24 63.15 -32.76
CA GLY A 25 -67.86 62.92 -33.19
C GLY A 25 -66.82 63.09 -32.07
N HIS A 26 -67.13 63.87 -31.03
CA HIS A 26 -66.27 63.99 -29.85
C HIS A 26 -66.45 62.82 -28.86
N ARG A 27 -67.66 62.29 -28.71
CA ARG A 27 -67.94 61.08 -27.90
C ARG A 27 -67.37 59.83 -28.55
N GLU A 28 -67.48 59.70 -29.86
CA GLU A 28 -66.93 58.56 -30.60
C GLU A 28 -65.39 58.56 -30.57
N ARG A 29 -64.75 59.73 -30.71
CA ARG A 29 -63.30 59.88 -30.51
C ARG A 29 -62.86 59.54 -29.08
N ARG A 30 -63.64 59.93 -28.06
CA ARG A 30 -63.36 59.57 -26.66
C ARG A 30 -63.54 58.07 -26.40
N ALA A 31 -64.56 57.46 -26.98
CA ALA A 31 -64.80 56.01 -26.87
C ALA A 31 -63.71 55.22 -27.60
N ALA A 32 -63.25 55.68 -28.76
CA ALA A 32 -62.13 55.10 -29.48
C ALA A 32 -60.81 55.26 -28.72
N GLN A 33 -60.56 56.41 -28.09
CA GLN A 33 -59.39 56.60 -27.21
C GLN A 33 -59.46 55.70 -25.97
N ALA A 34 -60.60 55.60 -25.31
CA ALA A 34 -60.77 54.73 -24.15
C ALA A 34 -60.59 53.25 -24.49
N ARG A 35 -61.04 52.82 -25.68
CA ARG A 35 -60.78 51.46 -26.20
C ARG A 35 -59.30 51.25 -26.50
N ALA A 36 -58.66 52.18 -27.20
CA ALA A 36 -57.23 52.09 -27.49
C ALA A 36 -56.35 52.13 -26.22
N GLU A 37 -56.78 52.84 -25.18
CA GLU A 37 -56.08 52.89 -23.89
C GLU A 37 -56.33 51.63 -23.05
N ALA A 38 -57.53 51.05 -23.12
CA ALA A 38 -57.83 49.75 -22.53
C ALA A 38 -57.04 48.62 -23.23
N ASP A 39 -56.98 48.63 -24.56
CA ASP A 39 -56.20 47.67 -25.34
C ASP A 39 -54.69 47.80 -25.04
N ARG A 40 -54.17 49.03 -24.89
CA ARG A 40 -52.79 49.26 -24.45
C ARG A 40 -52.51 48.73 -23.05
N ARG A 41 -53.46 48.86 -22.12
CA ARG A 41 -53.32 48.32 -20.76
C ARG A 41 -53.33 46.80 -20.75
N VAL A 42 -54.23 46.17 -21.50
CA VAL A 42 -54.27 44.71 -21.65
C VAL A 42 -52.97 44.17 -22.28
N VAL A 43 -52.46 44.85 -23.31
CA VAL A 43 -51.17 44.48 -23.91
C VAL A 43 -50.02 44.69 -22.93
N ALA A 44 -50.02 45.79 -22.16
CA ALA A 44 -48.98 46.06 -21.17
C ALA A 44 -48.99 45.03 -20.02
N ASP A 45 -50.18 44.65 -19.53
CA ASP A 45 -50.35 43.63 -18.49
C ASP A 45 -49.93 42.24 -19.02
N LEU A 46 -50.31 41.88 -20.25
CA LEU A 46 -49.84 40.64 -20.91
C LEU A 46 -48.31 40.60 -21.05
N THR A 47 -47.68 41.71 -21.46
CA THR A 47 -46.22 41.77 -21.57
C THR A 47 -45.53 41.76 -20.21
N ALA A 48 -46.16 42.30 -19.17
CA ALA A 48 -45.63 42.28 -17.80
C ALA A 48 -45.71 40.87 -17.20
N ASP A 49 -46.80 40.14 -17.46
CA ASP A 49 -46.94 38.74 -17.03
C ASP A 49 -45.94 37.83 -17.76
N GLU A 50 -45.74 38.01 -19.08
CA GLU A 50 -44.71 37.30 -19.86
C GLU A 50 -43.28 37.64 -19.43
N ASP A 51 -43.01 38.88 -18.99
CA ASP A 51 -41.71 39.28 -18.43
C ASP A 51 -41.46 38.66 -17.06
N VAL A 52 -42.49 38.55 -16.22
CA VAL A 52 -42.40 37.89 -14.91
C VAL A 52 -42.19 36.39 -15.09
N GLU A 53 -42.93 35.73 -15.98
CA GLU A 53 -42.75 34.30 -16.28
C GLU A 53 -41.33 34.01 -16.78
N ARG A 54 -40.83 34.77 -17.77
CA ARG A 54 -39.44 34.61 -18.26
C ARG A 54 -38.41 34.83 -17.17
N HIS A 55 -38.58 35.85 -16.34
CA HIS A 55 -37.64 36.09 -15.24
C HIS A 55 -37.70 34.99 -14.18
N THR A 56 -38.87 34.38 -13.94
CA THR A 56 -38.97 33.22 -13.03
C THR A 56 -38.33 31.97 -13.63
N GLU A 57 -38.52 31.71 -14.92
CA GLU A 57 -37.87 30.61 -15.64
C GLU A 57 -36.35 30.77 -15.63
N GLU A 58 -35.82 31.97 -15.93
CA GLU A 58 -34.38 32.25 -15.90
C GLU A 58 -33.78 32.06 -14.49
N VAL A 59 -34.51 32.43 -13.43
CA VAL A 59 -34.07 32.26 -12.04
C VAL A 59 -34.10 30.79 -11.62
N GLU A 60 -35.10 30.01 -12.05
CA GLU A 60 -35.13 28.57 -11.79
C GLU A 60 -34.04 27.85 -12.58
N GLN A 61 -33.80 28.22 -13.84
CA GLN A 61 -32.72 27.68 -14.66
C GLN A 61 -31.35 27.93 -14.00
N ALA A 62 -31.09 29.17 -13.56
CA ALA A 62 -29.85 29.53 -12.88
C ALA A 62 -29.64 28.76 -11.57
N ARG A 63 -30.71 28.46 -10.83
CA ARG A 63 -30.64 27.61 -9.64
C ARG A 63 -30.29 26.15 -9.96
N LEU A 64 -30.89 25.60 -11.00
CA LEU A 64 -30.58 24.23 -11.45
C LEU A 64 -29.13 24.12 -11.93
N ASP A 65 -28.65 25.13 -12.66
CA ASP A 65 -27.26 25.19 -13.11
C ASP A 65 -26.28 25.31 -11.93
N GLU A 66 -26.57 26.14 -10.91
CA GLU A 66 -25.78 26.22 -9.67
C GLU A 66 -25.77 24.90 -8.88
N GLU A 67 -26.91 24.20 -8.80
CA GLU A 67 -27.02 22.89 -8.14
C GLU A 67 -26.22 21.81 -8.90
N ASP A 68 -26.26 21.81 -10.23
CA ASP A 68 -25.49 20.88 -11.06
C ASP A 68 -23.97 21.18 -11.00
N GLU A 69 -23.57 22.45 -10.98
CA GLU A 69 -22.17 22.85 -10.77
C GLU A 69 -21.66 22.44 -9.39
N ALA A 70 -22.47 22.64 -8.33
CA ALA A 70 -22.15 22.22 -6.98
C ALA A 70 -22.04 20.68 -6.87
N ALA A 71 -22.99 19.94 -7.47
CA ALA A 71 -22.96 18.48 -7.50
C ALA A 71 -21.76 17.95 -8.31
N HIS A 72 -21.37 18.62 -9.39
CA HIS A 72 -20.19 18.28 -10.16
C HIS A 72 -18.90 18.54 -9.37
N ALA A 73 -18.81 19.66 -8.65
CA ALA A 73 -17.68 19.97 -7.77
C ALA A 73 -17.54 18.94 -6.64
N GLU A 74 -18.65 18.55 -5.99
CA GLU A 74 -18.65 17.52 -4.95
C GLU A 74 -18.19 16.16 -5.49
N ARG A 75 -18.64 15.77 -6.70
CA ARG A 75 -18.19 14.53 -7.37
C ARG A 75 -16.70 14.57 -7.69
N LEU A 76 -16.17 15.70 -8.13
CA LEU A 76 -14.73 15.87 -8.37
C LEU A 76 -13.92 15.80 -7.07
N GLU A 77 -14.40 16.42 -6.00
CA GLU A 77 -13.76 16.35 -4.68
C GLU A 77 -13.76 14.92 -4.14
N LEU A 78 -14.87 14.20 -4.27
CA LEU A 78 -14.98 12.80 -3.88
C LEU A 78 -14.01 11.93 -4.70
N ALA A 79 -13.98 12.09 -6.03
CA ALA A 79 -13.05 11.36 -6.89
C ALA A 79 -11.58 11.67 -6.57
N ALA A 80 -11.26 12.92 -6.22
CA ALA A 80 -9.92 13.30 -5.79
C ALA A 80 -9.54 12.65 -4.45
N LYS A 81 -10.47 12.58 -3.49
CA LYS A 81 -10.27 11.87 -2.21
C LYS A 81 -10.10 10.38 -2.43
N ASP A 82 -10.95 9.75 -3.23
CA ASP A 82 -10.85 8.32 -3.57
C ASP A 82 -9.49 8.00 -4.22
N GLN A 83 -9.02 8.87 -5.12
CA GLN A 83 -7.71 8.72 -5.75
C GLN A 83 -6.57 8.86 -4.74
N GLN A 84 -6.67 9.81 -3.81
CA GLN A 84 -5.71 9.99 -2.73
C GLN A 84 -5.66 8.75 -1.83
N GLU A 85 -6.81 8.20 -1.43
CA GLU A 85 -6.87 6.97 -0.61
C GLU A 85 -6.23 5.77 -1.32
N LEU A 86 -6.44 5.62 -2.63
CA LEU A 86 -5.80 4.56 -3.42
C LEU A 86 -4.28 4.72 -3.49
N ASP A 87 -3.79 5.95 -3.65
CA ASP A 87 -2.35 6.22 -3.69
C ASP A 87 -1.72 5.99 -2.30
N GLU A 88 -2.37 6.41 -1.21
CA GLU A 88 -1.95 6.10 0.16
C GLU A 88 -1.89 4.59 0.46
N LEU A 89 -2.86 3.81 -0.04
CA LEU A 89 -2.86 2.35 0.08
C LEU A 89 -1.69 1.70 -0.67
N ARG A 90 -1.40 2.17 -1.89
CA ARG A 90 -0.24 1.69 -2.66
C ARG A 90 1.08 2.02 -1.97
N ASP A 91 1.22 3.24 -1.45
CA ASP A 91 2.43 3.65 -0.74
C ASP A 91 2.64 2.80 0.52
N ARG A 92 1.56 2.50 1.25
CA ARG A 92 1.61 1.60 2.40
C ARG A 92 2.02 0.18 2.02
N GLU A 93 1.47 -0.38 0.95
CA GLU A 93 1.83 -1.71 0.46
C GLU A 93 3.32 -1.76 0.08
N GLN A 94 3.81 -0.76 -0.66
CA GLN A 94 5.23 -0.64 -1.04
C GLN A 94 6.15 -0.54 0.19
N LEU A 95 5.75 0.21 1.22
CA LEU A 95 6.50 0.29 2.47
C LEU A 95 6.54 -1.06 3.19
N LEU A 96 5.42 -1.79 3.24
CA LEU A 96 5.37 -3.12 3.85
C LEU A 96 6.29 -4.10 3.10
N ASP A 97 6.26 -4.11 1.77
CA ASP A 97 7.13 -4.94 0.95
C ASP A 97 8.61 -4.59 1.17
N ALA A 98 8.97 -3.30 1.16
CA ALA A 98 10.35 -2.87 1.44
C ALA A 98 10.80 -3.27 2.85
N THR A 99 9.92 -3.20 3.86
CA THR A 99 10.24 -3.68 5.22
C THR A 99 10.40 -5.20 5.28
N ALA A 100 9.63 -5.95 4.49
CA ALA A 100 9.76 -7.40 4.40
C ALA A 100 11.08 -7.80 3.72
N GLU A 101 11.46 -7.13 2.63
CA GLU A 101 12.71 -7.34 1.91
C GLU A 101 13.93 -7.04 2.80
N THR A 102 13.94 -5.90 3.49
CA THR A 102 15.03 -5.55 4.44
C THR A 102 15.14 -6.55 5.58
N THR A 103 14.02 -6.99 6.15
CA THR A 103 14.01 -8.01 7.21
C THR A 103 14.60 -9.31 6.71
N ARG A 104 14.18 -9.76 5.53
CA ARG A 104 14.69 -10.98 4.90
C ARG A 104 16.19 -10.89 4.62
N ALA A 105 16.68 -9.73 4.15
CA ALA A 105 18.10 -9.51 3.92
C ALA A 105 18.91 -9.62 5.24
N PHE A 106 18.42 -9.05 6.34
CA PHE A 106 19.06 -9.23 7.65
C PHE A 106 19.04 -10.69 8.14
N GLU A 107 17.96 -11.42 7.92
CA GLU A 107 17.87 -12.84 8.26
C GLU A 107 18.91 -13.68 7.49
N LEU A 108 19.07 -13.43 6.19
CA LEU A 108 20.08 -14.07 5.36
C LEU A 108 21.50 -13.70 5.83
N ALA A 109 21.76 -12.43 6.10
CA ALA A 109 23.04 -11.98 6.63
C ALA A 109 23.40 -12.70 7.94
N TYR A 110 22.45 -12.84 8.86
CA TYR A 110 22.67 -13.55 10.12
C TYR A 110 22.93 -15.05 9.92
N ALA A 111 22.23 -15.68 8.97
CA ALA A 111 22.45 -17.08 8.63
C ALA A 111 23.87 -17.31 8.09
N ASP A 112 24.35 -16.40 7.24
CA ASP A 112 25.70 -16.43 6.67
C ASP A 112 26.78 -16.14 7.72
N GLU A 113 26.59 -15.19 8.64
CA GLU A 113 27.50 -14.99 9.77
C GLU A 113 27.62 -16.25 10.64
N ALA A 114 26.50 -16.91 10.91
CA ALA A 114 26.51 -18.18 11.64
C ALA A 114 27.24 -19.28 10.86
N ALA A 115 27.18 -19.28 9.53
CA ALA A 115 27.94 -20.20 8.69
C ALA A 115 29.44 -19.88 8.72
N ARG A 116 29.83 -18.62 8.54
CA ARG A 116 31.21 -18.12 8.68
C ARG A 116 31.82 -18.60 9.99
N ASP A 117 31.15 -18.39 11.11
CA ASP A 117 31.68 -18.73 12.43
C ASP A 117 31.88 -20.24 12.60
N ARG A 118 30.98 -21.07 12.05
CA ARG A 118 31.16 -22.53 12.02
C ARG A 118 32.39 -22.93 11.22
N TYR A 119 32.58 -22.38 10.03
CA TYR A 119 33.72 -22.73 9.18
C TYR A 119 35.05 -22.21 9.74
N ARG A 120 35.07 -21.03 10.39
CA ARG A 120 36.26 -20.58 11.15
C ARG A 120 36.60 -21.52 12.30
N ALA A 121 35.58 -22.03 13.01
CA ALA A 121 35.80 -23.02 14.05
C ALA A 121 36.37 -24.32 13.47
N TYR A 122 35.83 -24.82 12.35
CA TYR A 122 36.37 -25.99 11.66
C TYR A 122 37.82 -25.78 11.21
N ALA A 123 38.12 -24.65 10.57
CA ALA A 123 39.47 -24.30 10.16
C ALA A 123 40.46 -24.28 11.34
N THR A 124 40.04 -23.72 12.48
CA THR A 124 40.83 -23.71 13.70
C THR A 124 41.10 -25.13 14.22
N THR A 125 40.08 -25.99 14.24
CA THR A 125 40.22 -27.39 14.69
C THR A 125 41.12 -28.20 13.77
N GLU A 126 40.99 -28.06 12.45
CA GLU A 126 41.85 -28.75 11.47
C GLU A 126 43.29 -28.24 11.54
N THR A 127 43.49 -26.95 11.82
CA THR A 127 44.83 -26.39 12.06
C THR A 127 45.48 -27.04 13.29
N GLN A 128 44.76 -27.14 14.40
CA GLN A 128 45.27 -27.78 15.62
C GLN A 128 45.60 -29.26 15.41
N ARG A 129 44.73 -30.00 14.70
CA ARG A 129 45.00 -31.39 14.32
C ARG A 129 46.26 -31.49 13.46
N SER A 130 46.39 -30.63 12.46
CA SER A 130 47.55 -30.66 11.55
C SER A 130 48.86 -30.44 12.30
N ILE A 131 48.87 -29.54 13.29
CA ILE A 131 50.05 -29.28 14.11
C ILE A 131 50.36 -30.50 14.98
N GLY A 132 49.34 -31.12 15.58
CA GLY A 132 49.48 -32.32 16.40
C GLY A 132 50.03 -33.51 15.60
N ASP A 133 49.42 -33.80 14.45
CA ASP A 133 49.86 -34.86 13.54
C ASP A 133 51.28 -34.60 13.02
N LEU A 134 51.61 -33.36 12.68
CA LEU A 134 52.97 -33.02 12.23
C LEU A 134 54.00 -33.22 13.35
N ALA A 135 53.67 -32.80 14.58
CA ALA A 135 54.56 -32.97 15.73
C ALA A 135 54.78 -34.46 16.06
N HIS A 136 53.71 -35.24 16.05
CA HIS A 136 53.77 -36.69 16.28
C HIS A 136 54.56 -37.40 15.17
N GLY A 137 54.29 -37.07 13.91
CA GLY A 137 55.00 -37.66 12.78
C GLY A 137 56.49 -37.35 12.80
N ARG A 138 56.88 -36.11 13.15
CA ARG A 138 58.29 -35.75 13.32
C ARG A 138 58.95 -36.50 14.47
N HIS A 139 58.28 -36.63 15.60
CA HIS A 139 58.79 -37.39 16.73
C HIS A 139 59.08 -38.85 16.33
N GLU A 140 58.18 -39.52 15.62
CA GLU A 140 58.40 -40.90 15.17
C GLU A 140 59.53 -41.03 14.14
N LEU A 141 59.70 -40.04 13.27
CA LEU A 141 60.83 -39.99 12.33
C LEU A 141 62.15 -39.76 13.04
N ASP A 142 62.18 -38.87 14.02
CA ASP A 142 63.37 -38.58 14.83
C ASP A 142 63.77 -39.80 15.66
N GLU A 143 62.81 -40.49 16.28
CA GLU A 143 63.03 -41.72 17.03
C GLU A 143 63.60 -42.83 16.14
N ALA A 144 63.00 -43.03 14.95
CA ALA A 144 63.48 -44.00 13.98
C ALA A 144 64.88 -43.67 13.44
N ALA A 145 65.22 -42.39 13.32
CA ALA A 145 66.54 -41.93 12.87
C ALA A 145 67.61 -42.05 13.96
N ALA A 146 67.23 -41.87 15.22
CA ALA A 146 68.12 -42.06 16.37
C ALA A 146 68.47 -43.55 16.58
N HIS A 147 67.53 -44.45 16.28
CA HIS A 147 67.64 -45.89 16.52
C HIS A 147 67.40 -46.72 15.24
N PRO A 148 68.26 -46.60 14.21
CA PRO A 148 67.99 -47.19 12.90
C PRO A 148 68.01 -48.72 12.90
N ASP A 149 68.83 -49.33 13.75
CA ASP A 149 69.04 -50.79 13.79
C ASP A 149 68.06 -51.51 14.73
N GLU A 150 67.20 -50.78 15.46
CA GLU A 150 66.25 -51.38 16.40
C GLU A 150 65.08 -52.07 15.67
N LEU A 151 64.64 -53.20 16.23
CA LEU A 151 63.46 -53.91 15.77
C LEU A 151 62.22 -53.02 15.92
N GLY A 152 61.71 -52.52 14.80
CA GLY A 152 60.55 -51.60 14.75
C GLY A 152 60.86 -50.21 14.20
N SER A 153 62.14 -49.84 14.02
CA SER A 153 62.57 -48.55 13.48
C SER A 153 61.94 -48.22 12.12
N ALA A 154 61.88 -49.20 11.21
CA ALA A 154 61.23 -49.07 9.91
C ALA A 154 59.71 -48.85 10.03
N GLY A 155 59.09 -49.40 11.08
CA GLY A 155 57.69 -49.20 11.42
C GLY A 155 57.41 -47.77 11.85
N LEU A 156 58.19 -47.27 12.82
CA LEU A 156 58.14 -45.88 13.28
C LEU A 156 58.37 -44.89 12.12
N ALA A 157 59.36 -45.15 11.26
CA ALA A 157 59.60 -44.31 10.10
C ALA A 157 58.42 -44.29 9.11
N ALA A 158 57.70 -45.40 8.97
CA ALA A 158 56.52 -45.50 8.12
C ALA A 158 55.30 -44.80 8.75
N GLU A 159 55.14 -44.90 10.06
CA GLU A 159 54.11 -44.22 10.85
C GLU A 159 54.33 -42.71 10.80
N GLY A 160 55.56 -42.25 10.98
CA GLY A 160 55.88 -40.82 10.96
C GLY A 160 55.56 -40.19 9.60
N ARG A 161 55.88 -40.87 8.50
CA ARG A 161 55.47 -40.46 7.14
C ARG A 161 53.95 -40.51 6.92
N ARG A 162 53.19 -41.33 7.65
CA ARG A 162 51.72 -41.32 7.58
C ARG A 162 51.17 -40.09 8.27
N TYR A 163 51.63 -39.77 9.48
CA TYR A 163 51.20 -38.58 10.21
C TYR A 163 51.62 -37.28 9.52
N GLU A 164 52.84 -37.19 8.95
CA GLU A 164 53.21 -36.04 8.12
C GLU A 164 52.25 -35.84 6.94
N ARG A 165 51.84 -36.93 6.27
CA ARG A 165 50.84 -36.86 5.18
C ARG A 165 49.45 -36.47 5.69
N ALA A 166 49.04 -36.98 6.84
CA ALA A 166 47.78 -36.62 7.48
C ALA A 166 47.74 -35.12 7.82
N SER A 167 48.80 -34.59 8.44
CA SER A 167 48.93 -33.16 8.75
C SER A 167 48.78 -32.28 7.50
N GLY A 168 49.36 -32.68 6.36
CA GLY A 168 49.23 -31.95 5.11
C GLY A 168 47.81 -32.01 4.51
N ILE A 169 47.04 -33.05 4.78
CA ILE A 169 45.62 -33.12 4.40
C ILE A 169 44.79 -32.17 5.26
N GLU A 170 45.00 -32.20 6.58
CA GLU A 170 44.28 -31.37 7.54
C GLU A 170 44.59 -29.87 7.35
N ALA A 171 45.86 -29.52 7.13
CA ALA A 171 46.24 -28.14 6.82
C ALA A 171 45.55 -27.61 5.55
N ARG A 172 45.39 -28.45 4.51
CA ARG A 172 44.66 -28.07 3.30
C ARG A 172 43.15 -27.92 3.55
N ARG A 173 42.58 -28.76 4.42
CA ARG A 173 41.18 -28.63 4.85
C ARG A 173 40.96 -27.34 5.62
N ALA A 174 41.85 -27.02 6.56
CA ALA A 174 41.80 -25.77 7.31
C ALA A 174 41.76 -24.54 6.39
N VAL A 175 42.66 -24.48 5.39
CA VAL A 175 42.66 -23.40 4.40
C VAL A 175 41.38 -23.36 3.56
N SER A 176 40.83 -24.54 3.22
CA SER A 176 39.57 -24.62 2.47
C SER A 176 38.39 -24.10 3.28
N ASP A 177 38.30 -24.47 4.56
CA ASP A 177 37.25 -24.03 5.47
C ASP A 177 37.35 -22.53 5.75
N ASP A 178 38.56 -21.99 5.92
CA ASP A 178 38.78 -20.55 6.13
C ASP A 178 38.32 -19.74 4.91
N ARG A 179 38.67 -20.16 3.69
CA ARG A 179 38.16 -19.54 2.44
C ARG A 179 36.64 -19.63 2.30
N LEU A 180 36.03 -20.70 2.81
CA LEU A 180 34.59 -20.83 2.80
C LEU A 180 33.95 -19.88 3.81
N ALA A 181 34.57 -19.69 4.98
CA ALA A 181 34.15 -18.69 5.94
C ALA A 181 34.22 -17.28 5.35
N ASP A 182 35.30 -16.92 4.65
CA ASP A 182 35.44 -15.60 4.01
C ASP A 182 34.32 -15.36 2.98
N ARG A 183 33.95 -16.37 2.19
CA ARG A 183 32.82 -16.24 1.25
C ARG A 183 31.48 -15.99 1.95
N TYR A 184 31.25 -16.63 3.09
CA TYR A 184 30.05 -16.35 3.90
C TYR A 184 30.11 -14.96 4.55
N ASP A 185 31.30 -14.49 4.94
CA ASP A 185 31.47 -13.13 5.45
C ASP A 185 31.14 -12.09 4.37
N ASP A 186 31.65 -12.28 3.16
CA ASP A 186 31.36 -11.42 2.01
C ASP A 186 29.85 -11.39 1.70
N SER A 187 29.22 -12.57 1.64
CA SER A 187 27.76 -12.72 1.43
C SER A 187 26.94 -12.02 2.52
N ALA A 188 27.32 -12.18 3.79
CA ALA A 188 26.67 -11.52 4.90
C ALA A 188 26.80 -9.98 4.82
N GLN A 189 27.96 -9.48 4.41
CA GLN A 189 28.19 -8.05 4.19
C GLN A 189 27.35 -7.51 3.04
N GLU A 190 27.18 -8.27 1.96
CA GLU A 190 26.33 -7.92 0.82
C GLU A 190 24.87 -7.78 1.24
N HIS A 191 24.31 -8.77 1.94
CA HIS A 191 22.94 -8.72 2.45
C HIS A 191 22.72 -7.55 3.44
N ARG A 192 23.72 -7.21 4.26
CA ARG A 192 23.67 -6.01 5.11
C ARG A 192 23.70 -4.72 4.33
N ARG A 193 24.47 -4.66 3.23
CA ARG A 193 24.51 -3.49 2.36
C ARG A 193 23.17 -3.30 1.65
N GLU A 194 22.60 -4.39 1.13
CA GLU A 194 21.27 -4.39 0.50
C GLU A 194 20.20 -3.88 1.48
N ALA A 195 20.16 -4.43 2.70
CA ALA A 195 19.22 -3.98 3.74
C ALA A 195 19.37 -2.50 4.14
N ARG A 196 20.59 -1.94 4.03
CA ARG A 196 20.86 -0.53 4.33
C ARG A 196 20.48 0.42 3.19
N GLN A 197 20.41 -0.04 1.95
CA GLN A 197 20.01 0.80 0.81
C GLN A 197 18.51 1.13 0.87
N THR A 198 17.71 0.21 1.39
CA THR A 198 16.25 0.36 1.53
C THR A 198 15.83 1.09 2.81
N GLN A 199 16.74 1.31 3.76
CA GLN A 199 16.46 2.12 4.94
C GLN A 199 16.86 3.58 4.73
N PRO A 200 16.07 4.55 5.22
CA PRO A 200 16.49 5.95 5.21
C PRO A 200 17.79 6.10 6.02
N ASP A 201 18.70 6.95 5.53
CA ASP A 201 19.99 7.18 6.18
C ASP A 201 19.76 7.62 7.64
N ALA A 202 20.44 6.98 8.59
CA ALA A 202 20.22 7.21 10.02
C ALA A 202 20.45 8.70 10.40
N VAL A 203 21.32 9.39 9.66
CA VAL A 203 21.56 10.83 9.82
C VAL A 203 20.36 11.66 9.36
N GLU A 204 19.70 11.23 8.30
CA GLU A 204 18.51 11.90 7.75
C GLU A 204 17.27 11.63 8.60
N ALA A 205 17.12 10.40 9.11
CA ALA A 205 16.08 10.03 10.06
C ALA A 205 16.19 10.77 11.42
N VAL A 206 17.40 11.12 11.86
CA VAL A 206 17.60 11.96 13.06
C VAL A 206 17.30 13.43 12.78
N ARG A 207 17.59 13.92 11.57
CA ARG A 207 17.32 15.32 11.20
C ARG A 207 15.83 15.56 10.92
N ASN A 208 15.14 14.57 10.36
CA ASN A 208 13.70 14.57 10.11
C ASN A 208 13.06 13.38 10.81
N PRO A 209 12.91 13.43 12.15
CA PRO A 209 12.21 12.37 12.84
C PRO A 209 10.76 12.29 12.33
N PRO A 210 10.19 11.09 12.18
CA PRO A 210 8.80 10.95 11.80
C PRO A 210 7.92 11.68 12.82
N LYS A 211 6.91 12.43 12.33
CA LYS A 211 6.01 13.22 13.18
C LYS A 211 5.25 12.35 14.19
N GLU A 212 5.02 11.10 13.85
CA GLU A 212 4.50 10.07 14.74
C GLU A 212 5.59 9.03 14.99
N THR A 213 5.94 8.80 16.25
CA THR A 213 6.79 7.68 16.62
C THR A 213 6.05 6.38 16.28
N PRO A 214 6.61 5.50 15.43
CA PRO A 214 5.99 4.20 15.20
C PRO A 214 5.83 3.49 16.54
N GLU A 215 4.59 3.10 16.88
CA GLU A 215 4.34 2.32 18.08
C GLU A 215 5.21 1.07 18.03
N ALA A 216 6.10 0.93 19.01
CA ALA A 216 6.92 -0.25 19.13
C ALA A 216 5.97 -1.44 19.32
N GLN A 217 5.80 -2.26 18.28
CA GLN A 217 5.13 -3.53 18.40
C GLN A 217 5.92 -4.33 19.42
N LEU A 218 5.40 -4.39 20.65
CA LEU A 218 6.00 -5.17 21.72
C LEU A 218 6.18 -6.58 21.18
N PRO A 219 7.37 -7.18 21.31
CA PRO A 219 7.58 -8.55 20.87
C PRO A 219 6.52 -9.38 21.57
N GLN A 220 5.56 -9.92 20.81
CA GLN A 220 4.54 -10.80 21.35
C GLN A 220 5.30 -11.89 22.08
N ALA A 221 5.25 -11.84 23.41
CA ALA A 221 6.00 -12.73 24.26
C ALA A 221 5.71 -14.13 23.74
N ARG A 222 6.73 -14.82 23.22
CA ARG A 222 6.66 -16.20 22.74
C ARG A 222 5.81 -16.96 23.75
N VAL A 223 4.54 -17.18 23.43
CA VAL A 223 3.68 -18.07 24.17
C VAL A 223 4.29 -19.41 23.84
N ARG A 224 5.28 -19.81 24.65
CA ARG A 224 5.79 -21.17 24.67
C ARG A 224 4.57 -21.98 25.04
N SER A 225 3.91 -22.52 24.03
CA SER A 225 3.04 -23.67 24.16
C SER A 225 3.90 -24.81 24.69
N ARG A 226 4.11 -24.79 26.02
CA ARG A 226 4.36 -26.00 26.79
C ARG A 226 3.09 -26.83 26.61
N GLY A 227 3.02 -27.55 25.50
CA GLY A 227 2.06 -28.62 25.34
C GLY A 227 2.14 -29.53 26.57
N PRO A 228 1.02 -30.09 27.01
CA PRO A 228 1.00 -30.94 28.19
C PRO A 228 1.99 -32.08 27.98
N ARG A 229 3.10 -32.06 28.73
CA ARG A 229 4.02 -33.20 28.79
C ARG A 229 3.20 -34.37 29.32
N SER A 230 2.86 -35.29 28.41
CA SER A 230 2.19 -36.53 28.75
C SER A 230 3.01 -37.23 29.83
N ARG A 231 2.43 -37.33 31.03
CA ARG A 231 2.92 -38.15 32.13
C ARG A 231 2.70 -39.62 31.76
N GLN A 232 3.48 -40.14 30.81
CA GLN A 232 3.45 -41.57 30.41
C GLN A 232 4.80 -42.27 30.57
N LYS A 233 5.72 -41.71 31.37
CA LYS A 233 6.98 -42.37 31.76
C LYS A 233 7.00 -42.88 33.21
N LYS A 234 5.84 -43.19 33.81
CA LYS A 234 5.75 -43.78 35.16
C LYS A 234 5.03 -45.13 35.25
N GLN A 235 4.62 -45.73 34.13
CA GLN A 235 4.03 -47.08 34.12
C GLN A 235 4.96 -48.18 33.57
N GLN A 236 6.15 -47.83 33.07
CA GLN A 236 7.12 -48.82 32.59
C GLN A 236 8.18 -49.22 33.62
N GLU A 237 8.34 -48.47 34.71
CA GLU A 237 9.25 -48.80 35.82
C GLU A 237 8.60 -49.66 36.91
N GLN A 238 7.27 -49.74 36.99
CA GLN A 238 6.58 -50.62 37.97
C GLN A 238 6.30 -52.04 37.46
N ARG A 239 6.75 -52.40 36.25
CA ARG A 239 6.63 -53.78 35.70
C ARG A 239 7.95 -54.54 35.67
N ARG A 240 9.05 -53.96 36.17
CA ARG A 240 10.34 -54.66 36.31
C ARG A 240 10.63 -55.13 37.73
N ASP A 241 9.73 -54.89 38.67
CA ASP A 241 9.91 -55.21 40.10
C ASP A 241 8.96 -56.32 40.60
N THR A 242 8.45 -57.15 39.68
CA THR A 242 7.76 -58.40 40.02
C THR A 242 8.36 -59.57 39.24
N GLY A 243 9.66 -59.82 39.41
CA GLY A 243 10.15 -61.20 39.47
C GLY A 243 10.20 -61.54 40.94
N ILE A 244 9.15 -62.09 41.54
CA ILE A 244 8.88 -63.54 41.51
C ILE A 244 10.19 -64.32 41.59
N ASP A 245 10.76 -64.33 42.80
CA ASP A 245 11.44 -65.49 43.32
C ASP A 245 10.39 -66.61 43.44
N LEU A 246 10.50 -67.61 42.55
CA LEU A 246 9.81 -68.90 42.68
C LEU A 246 10.85 -69.98 42.40
N ASP A 247 11.30 -70.60 43.48
CA ASP A 247 11.80 -71.98 43.63
C ASP A 247 12.56 -72.62 42.46
N MET A 248 13.89 -72.72 42.60
CA MET A 248 14.70 -73.96 42.63
C MET A 248 16.19 -73.66 42.80
#